data_AF-A0A0F0FVP1-F1
#
_entry.id   AF-A0A0F0FVP1-F1
#
_cell.length_a   1.000
_cell.length_b   1.000
_cell.length_c   1.000
_cell.angle_alpha   90.00
_cell.angle_beta   90.00
_cell.angle_gamma   90.00
#
_symmetry.space_group_name_H-M   'P 1'
#
loop_
_entity.id
_entity.type
_entity.pdbx_description
1 polymer ?
#
loop_
_entity_poly.entity_id
_entity_poly.type
_entity_poly.pdbx_seq_one_letter_code
_entity_poly.pdbx_strand_id
1 'polypeptide(L)'
;MDAGVDILVVRGFAVPEGRGKWACCYEIRLTTGRDGPLLYRGELHGRRYSCEEAAIAAATFAGEQEARRQVATVRAELIARHEYCVVVASGQARDGRNDVATG
;
A
#
# COMPACT_ATOMS: atom_id res chain seq x y z
N MET A 1 21.25 -2.98 -13.77
CA MET A 1 19.89 -3.45 -13.49
C MET A 1 19.48 -2.82 -12.17
N ASP A 2 18.63 -1.80 -12.23
CA ASP A 2 18.11 -1.07 -11.06
C ASP A 2 17.34 -2.03 -10.14
N ALA A 3 17.71 -2.06 -8.87
CA ALA A 3 16.94 -2.76 -7.85
C ALA A 3 15.79 -1.84 -7.41
N GLY A 4 14.81 -1.65 -8.30
CA GLY A 4 13.57 -0.93 -8.00
C GLY A 4 12.74 -1.66 -6.94
N VAL A 5 12.17 -0.90 -6.01
CA VAL A 5 11.08 -1.37 -5.13
C VAL A 5 9.79 -1.01 -5.83
N ASP A 6 9.20 -1.98 -6.51
CA ASP A 6 8.02 -1.76 -7.33
C ASP A 6 6.88 -2.61 -6.81
N ILE A 7 5.86 -1.95 -6.27
CA ILE A 7 4.53 -2.44 -5.85
C ILE A 7 4.35 -2.49 -4.33
N LEU A 8 3.46 -1.60 -3.88
CA LEU A 8 2.97 -1.42 -2.52
C LEU A 8 1.44 -1.46 -2.53
N VAL A 9 0.84 -2.65 -2.47
CA VAL A 9 -0.63 -2.76 -2.40
C VAL A 9 -1.05 -2.73 -0.94
N VAL A 10 -1.81 -1.71 -0.55
CA VAL A 10 -2.43 -1.60 0.77
C VAL A 10 -3.91 -2.00 0.66
N ARG A 11 -4.33 -2.99 1.44
CA ARG A 11 -5.74 -3.36 1.58
C ARG A 11 -6.17 -3.17 3.03
N GLY A 12 -7.03 -2.18 3.29
CA GLY A 12 -7.71 -2.06 4.58
C GLY A 12 -9.00 -2.87 4.60
N PHE A 13 -9.28 -3.53 5.71
CA PHE A 13 -10.56 -4.19 5.99
C PHE A 13 -10.92 -4.02 7.47
N ALA A 14 -12.20 -4.18 7.80
CA ALA A 14 -12.70 -4.03 9.16
C ALA A 14 -13.48 -5.27 9.57
N VAL A 15 -13.32 -5.70 10.83
CA VAL A 15 -14.04 -6.82 11.42
C VAL A 15 -14.77 -6.32 12.67
N PRO A 16 -16.08 -6.57 12.84
CA PRO A 16 -16.80 -6.12 14.03
C PRO A 16 -16.36 -6.88 15.29
N GLU A 17 -16.06 -6.15 16.37
CA GLU A 17 -15.69 -6.71 17.69
C GLU A 17 -16.86 -6.67 18.70
N GLY A 18 -18.01 -6.12 18.27
CA GLY A 18 -19.18 -5.90 19.14
C GLY A 18 -19.16 -4.56 19.87
N ARG A 19 -20.32 -4.15 20.43
CA ARG A 19 -20.50 -2.85 21.12
C ARG A 19 -20.06 -1.62 20.31
N GLY A 20 -20.24 -1.66 18.98
CA GLY A 20 -19.83 -0.60 18.06
C GLY A 20 -18.31 -0.44 17.89
N LYS A 21 -17.53 -1.48 18.25
CA LYS A 21 -16.09 -1.53 18.04
C LYS A 21 -15.74 -2.33 16.78
N TRP A 22 -14.64 -1.95 16.16
CA TRP A 22 -14.09 -2.61 14.98
C TRP A 22 -12.61 -2.91 15.19
N ALA A 23 -12.19 -4.08 14.72
CA ALA A 23 -10.80 -4.37 14.43
C ALA A 23 -10.50 -3.87 13.01
N CYS A 24 -9.58 -2.92 12.91
CA CYS A 24 -9.13 -2.36 11.64
C CYS A 24 -7.85 -3.07 11.22
N CYS A 25 -7.88 -3.80 10.11
CA CYS A 25 -6.77 -4.62 9.67
C CYS A 25 -6.26 -4.13 8.31
N TYR A 26 -4.96 -4.21 8.09
CA TYR A 26 -4.37 -3.88 6.81
C TYR A 26 -3.37 -4.94 6.35
N GLU A 27 -3.32 -5.16 5.03
CA GLU A 27 -2.26 -5.92 4.37
C GLU A 27 -1.44 -5.01 3.46
N ILE A 28 -0.12 -5.15 3.53
CA ILE A 28 0.83 -4.45 2.67
C ILE A 28 1.62 -5.51 1.91
N ARG A 29 1.63 -5.42 0.59
CA ARG A 29 2.49 -6.26 -0.27
C ARG A 29 3.58 -5.41 -0.85
N LEU A 30 4.83 -5.79 -0.58
CA LEU A 30 6.06 -5.14 -1.02
C LEU A 30 6.84 -6.11 -1.89
N THR A 31 7.46 -5.67 -2.97
CA THR A 31 8.44 -6.49 -3.70
C THR A 31 9.63 -5.64 -4.11
N THR A 32 10.81 -6.25 -4.07
CA THR A 32 12.04 -5.67 -4.62
C THR A 32 12.34 -6.39 -5.92
N GLY A 33 13.12 -5.79 -6.83
CA GLY A 33 13.57 -6.47 -8.05
C GLY A 33 14.43 -7.73 -7.82
N ARG A 34 14.72 -8.11 -6.56
CA ARG A 34 15.55 -9.27 -6.20
C ARG A 34 14.86 -10.29 -5.30
N ASP A 35 13.97 -9.86 -4.42
CA ASP A 35 13.34 -10.72 -3.42
C ASP A 35 11.90 -11.05 -3.77
N GLY A 36 11.41 -12.18 -3.25
CA GLY A 36 9.99 -12.51 -3.32
C GLY A 36 9.12 -11.47 -2.61
N PRO A 37 7.81 -11.43 -2.91
CA PRO A 37 6.91 -10.44 -2.32
C PRO A 37 6.84 -10.60 -0.80
N LEU A 38 7.20 -9.54 -0.09
CA LEU A 38 7.04 -9.40 1.35
C LEU A 38 5.59 -9.03 1.67
N LEU A 39 5.00 -9.76 2.62
CA LEU A 39 3.66 -9.50 3.12
C LEU A 39 3.74 -9.00 4.56
N TYR A 40 3.25 -7.78 4.80
CA TYR A 40 3.10 -7.22 6.14
C TYR A 40 1.63 -7.11 6.48
N ARG A 41 1.30 -7.44 7.73
CA ARG A 41 -0.05 -7.33 8.28
C ARG A 41 -0.02 -6.57 9.58
N GLY A 42 -1.02 -5.73 9.79
CA GLY A 42 -1.20 -5.03 11.06
C GLY A 42 -2.66 -4.93 11.44
N GLU A 43 -2.90 -4.89 12.74
CA GLU A 43 -4.22 -4.87 13.35
C GLU A 43 -4.32 -3.73 14.35
N LEU A 44 -5.42 -2.98 14.28
CA LEU A 44 -5.76 -1.88 15.16
C LEU A 44 -7.10 -2.19 15.84
N HIS A 45 -7.02 -2.71 17.07
CA HIS A 45 -8.17 -3.17 17.84
C HIS A 45 -8.83 -2.07 18.68
N GLY A 46 -10.06 -2.34 19.12
CA GLY A 46 -10.72 -1.59 20.19
C GLY A 46 -11.15 -0.17 19.83
N ARG A 47 -11.03 0.21 18.55
CA ARG A 47 -11.42 1.53 18.05
C ARG A 47 -12.92 1.57 17.80
N ARG A 48 -13.55 2.70 18.15
CA ARG A 48 -14.96 2.96 17.87
C ARG A 48 -15.07 3.77 16.58
N TYR A 49 -15.86 3.26 15.64
CA TYR A 49 -16.20 3.94 14.40
C TYR A 49 -17.71 3.97 14.21
N SER A 50 -18.21 5.02 13.58
CA SER A 50 -19.64 5.22 13.32
C SER A 50 -20.20 4.19 12.34
N CYS A 51 -19.39 3.67 11.44
CA CYS A 51 -19.76 2.66 10.44
C CYS A 51 -18.54 1.84 10.01
N GLU A 52 -18.79 0.75 9.29
CA GLU A 52 -17.77 -0.12 8.70
C GLU A 52 -16.83 0.65 7.76
N GLU A 53 -17.38 1.53 6.91
CA GLU A 53 -16.60 2.33 5.97
C GLU A 53 -15.58 3.22 6.66
N ALA A 54 -15.95 3.83 7.80
CA ALA A 54 -15.03 4.63 8.59
C ALA A 54 -13.91 3.78 9.22
N ALA A 55 -14.22 2.54 9.62
CA ALA A 55 -13.23 1.59 10.10
C ALA A 55 -12.28 1.13 8.98
N ILE A 56 -12.80 0.85 7.77
CA ILE A 56 -12.01 0.50 6.59
C ILE A 56 -11.11 1.66 6.18
N ALA A 57 -11.63 2.89 6.13
CA ALA A 57 -10.84 4.08 5.81
C ALA A 57 -9.69 4.28 6.81
N ALA A 58 -9.94 4.07 8.10
CA ALA A 58 -8.90 4.13 9.11
C ALA A 58 -7.86 3.01 8.96
N ALA A 59 -8.29 1.79 8.62
CA ALA A 59 -7.40 0.67 8.34
C ALA A 59 -6.50 0.96 7.13
N THR A 60 -7.08 1.44 6.03
CA THR A 60 -6.36 1.81 4.81
C THR A 60 -5.35 2.92 5.09
N PHE A 61 -5.76 3.99 5.80
CA PHE A 61 -4.86 5.08 6.16
C PHE A 61 -3.67 4.60 6.99
N ALA A 62 -3.91 3.77 8.00
CA ALA A 62 -2.84 3.19 8.81
C ALA A 62 -1.90 2.31 7.97
N GLY A 63 -2.48 1.48 7.10
CA GLY A 63 -1.73 0.66 6.15
C GLY A 63 -0.86 1.50 5.23
N GLU A 64 -1.37 2.61 4.67
CA GLU A 64 -0.59 3.51 3.81
C GLU A 64 0.58 4.16 4.55
N GLN A 65 0.37 4.59 5.79
CA GLN A 65 1.42 5.22 6.58
C GLN A 65 2.54 4.23 6.92
N GLU A 66 2.18 3.00 7.26
CA GLU A 66 3.15 1.95 7.52
C GLU A 66 3.86 1.53 6.23
N ALA A 67 3.12 1.42 5.13
CA ALA A 67 3.64 1.12 3.82
C ALA A 67 4.71 2.14 3.37
N ARG A 68 4.47 3.45 3.60
CA ARG A 68 5.46 4.52 3.36
C ARG A 68 6.72 4.34 4.21
N ARG A 69 6.59 3.93 5.48
CA ARG A 69 7.74 3.66 6.36
C ARG A 69 8.54 2.47 5.89
N GLN A 70 7.87 1.38 5.52
CA GLN A 70 8.54 0.17 5.02
C GLN A 70 9.32 0.44 3.73
N VAL A 71 8.74 1.19 2.78
CA VAL A 71 9.46 1.64 1.57
C VAL A 71 10.68 2.48 1.93
N ALA A 72 10.56 3.43 2.87
CA ALA A 72 11.68 4.26 3.29
C ALA A 72 12.81 3.43 3.95
N THR A 73 12.46 2.45 4.79
CA THR A 73 13.42 1.52 5.39
C THR A 73 14.14 0.69 4.34
N VAL A 74 13.40 0.03 3.44
CA VAL A 74 13.99 -0.79 2.36
C VAL A 74 14.89 0.06 1.46
N ARG A 75 14.47 1.28 1.13
CA ARG A 75 15.29 2.20 0.34
C ARG A 75 16.58 2.59 1.07
N ALA A 76 16.53 2.85 2.37
CA ALA A 76 17.71 3.14 3.17
C ALA A 76 18.67 1.93 3.21
N GLU A 77 18.14 0.71 3.34
CA GLU A 77 18.92 -0.52 3.28
C GLU A 77 19.60 -0.72 1.92
N LEU A 78 18.89 -0.49 0.81
CA LEU A 78 19.45 -0.57 -0.55
C LEU A 78 20.57 0.45 -0.75
N ILE A 79 20.37 1.71 -0.31
CA ILE A 79 21.41 2.76 -0.38
C ILE A 79 22.63 2.37 0.45
N ALA A 80 22.45 1.86 1.66
CA ALA A 80 23.54 1.41 2.52
C ALA A 80 24.33 0.23 1.90
N ARG A 81 23.69 -0.55 1.02
CA ARG A 81 24.30 -1.64 0.25
C ARG A 81 24.88 -1.19 -1.10
N HIS A 82 24.86 0.11 -1.42
CA HIS A 82 25.25 0.69 -2.72
C HIS A 82 24.44 0.17 -3.91
N GLU A 83 23.15 -0.08 -3.68
CA GLU A 83 22.21 -0.55 -4.71
C GLU A 83 21.28 0.61 -5.11
N TYR A 84 21.20 0.92 -6.41
CA TYR A 84 20.37 2.00 -6.93
C TYR A 84 18.92 1.52 -7.14
N CYS A 85 17.95 2.38 -6.79
CA CYS A 85 16.51 2.12 -6.84
C CYS A 85 15.80 3.19 -7.67
N VAL A 86 15.06 2.76 -8.70
CA VAL A 86 14.06 3.56 -9.42
C VAL A 86 12.70 3.35 -8.74
N VAL A 87 11.93 4.43 -8.57
CA VAL A 87 10.56 4.38 -8.04
C VAL A 87 9.61 4.69 -9.19
N VAL A 88 8.80 3.72 -9.62
CA VAL A 88 7.76 3.98 -10.63
C VAL A 88 6.45 4.28 -9.90
N ALA A 89 6.01 5.54 -9.97
CA ALA A 89 4.65 5.88 -9.58
C ALA A 89 3.70 5.28 -10.62
N SER A 90 2.79 4.41 -10.20
CA SER A 90 1.70 3.92 -11.05
C SER A 90 0.73 5.07 -11.34
N GLY A 91 1.08 5.91 -12.30
CA GLY A 91 0.19 6.86 -12.93
C GLY A 91 -0.92 6.09 -13.64
N GLN A 92 -2.16 6.41 -13.31
CA GLN A 92 -3.34 5.86 -13.98
C GLN A 92 -3.18 6.00 -15.50
N ALA A 93 -3.15 4.87 -16.20
CA ALA A 93 -3.40 4.83 -17.63
C ALA A 93 -4.86 5.28 -17.84
N ARG A 94 -5.07 6.59 -18.00
CA ARG A 94 -6.28 7.09 -18.67
C ARG A 94 -6.04 6.86 -20.15
N ASP A 95 -6.64 5.77 -20.60
CA ASP A 95 -6.96 5.43 -21.97
C ASP A 95 -7.31 6.68 -22.79
N GLY A 96 -6.32 7.13 -23.57
CA GLY A 96 -6.46 8.24 -24.51
C GLY A 96 -7.21 7.75 -25.74
N ARG A 97 -8.55 7.73 -25.64
CA ARG A 97 -9.44 7.59 -26.79
C ARG A 97 -9.15 8.75 -27.75
N ASN A 98 -8.50 8.47 -28.87
CA ASN A 98 -8.27 9.44 -29.93
C ASN A 98 -8.54 8.79 -31.29
N ASP A 99 -9.81 8.46 -31.54
CA ASP A 99 -10.29 8.19 -32.90
C ASP A 99 -10.55 9.53 -33.59
N VAL A 100 -9.52 10.05 -34.25
CA VAL A 100 -9.68 11.15 -35.21
C VAL A 100 -10.35 10.57 -36.45
N ALA A 101 -11.62 10.90 -36.64
CA ALA A 101 -12.32 10.74 -37.90
C ALA A 101 -11.82 11.83 -38.87
N THR A 102 -11.07 11.43 -39.90
CA THR A 102 -10.84 12.27 -41.07
C THR A 102 -11.85 11.86 -42.14
N GLY A 103 -12.85 12.73 -42.34
CA GLY A 103 -13.62 12.82 -43.59
C GLY A 103 -12.96 13.81 -44.55
#